data_AF-A0A2V4P120-F1
#
_entry.id   AF-A0A2V4P120-F1
#
_cell.length_a   1.000
_cell.length_b   1.000
_cell.length_c   1.000
_cell.angle_alpha   90.00
_cell.angle_beta   90.00
_cell.angle_gamma   90.00
#
_symmetry.space_group_name_H-M   'P 1'
#
loop_
_entity.id
_entity.type
_entity.pdbx_description
1 polymer ?
#
loop_
_entity_poly.entity_id
_entity_poly.type
_entity_poly.pdbx_seq_one_letter_code
_entity_poly.pdbx_strand_id
1 'polypeptide(L)'
;MPRTTPPPTPYRPQLGELVSDLANNGVHGIYMGTLDERAYLRPAGGGVEWETDPRQLQRLPGERQLERVSRRSLPRDEACVQLPESSGTTHH
;
A
#
# COMPACT_ATOMS: atom_id res chain seq x y z
N MET A 1 -24.91 -16.26 34.21
CA MET A 1 -23.61 -16.22 33.51
C MET A 1 -23.72 -15.24 32.35
N PRO A 2 -23.14 -14.02 32.40
CA PRO A 2 -23.05 -13.21 31.19
C PRO A 2 -22.06 -13.87 30.23
N ARG A 3 -22.47 -14.13 28.98
CA ARG A 3 -21.53 -14.45 27.90
C ARG A 3 -20.79 -13.16 27.58
N THR A 4 -19.58 -13.01 28.08
CA THR A 4 -18.68 -11.93 27.67
C THR A 4 -18.30 -12.19 26.22
N THR A 5 -18.95 -11.48 25.30
CA THR A 5 -18.50 -11.44 23.91
C THR A 5 -17.10 -10.85 23.90
N PRO A 6 -16.08 -11.53 23.35
CA PRO A 6 -14.77 -10.94 23.24
C PRO A 6 -14.89 -9.65 22.40
N PRO A 7 -14.15 -8.58 22.75
CA PRO A 7 -14.17 -7.36 21.95
C PRO A 7 -13.78 -7.70 20.50
N PRO A 8 -14.39 -7.04 19.50
CA PRO A 8 -13.99 -7.22 18.12
C PRO A 8 -12.49 -6.98 18.02
N THR A 9 -11.75 -8.01 17.61
CA THR A 9 -10.30 -7.88 17.47
C THR A 9 -10.06 -6.83 16.39
N PRO A 10 -9.27 -5.77 16.69
CA PRO A 10 -8.98 -4.75 15.70
C PRO A 10 -8.38 -5.42 14.47
N TYR A 11 -8.94 -5.12 13.30
CA TYR A 11 -8.47 -5.68 12.05
C TYR A 11 -6.99 -5.30 11.87
N ARG A 12 -6.14 -6.32 11.79
CA ARG A 12 -4.72 -6.16 11.49
C ARG A 12 -4.42 -6.78 10.14
N PRO A 13 -4.17 -5.98 9.10
CA PRO A 13 -3.85 -6.51 7.79
C PRO A 13 -2.51 -7.26 7.81
N GLN A 14 -2.40 -8.28 6.96
CA GLN A 14 -1.18 -9.06 6.80
C GLN A 14 -0.32 -8.52 5.66
N LEU A 15 1.01 -8.66 5.78
CA LEU A 15 1.93 -8.29 4.71
C LEU A 15 1.57 -9.04 3.41
N GLY A 16 1.31 -8.31 2.33
CA GLY A 16 0.86 -8.88 1.06
C GLY A 16 -0.65 -9.02 0.90
N GLU A 17 -1.43 -8.64 1.92
CA GLU A 17 -2.88 -8.69 1.85
C GLU A 17 -3.43 -7.51 1.05
N LEU A 18 -4.33 -7.79 0.11
CA LEU A 18 -5.08 -6.76 -0.60
C LEU A 18 -6.14 -6.15 0.33
N VAL A 19 -6.03 -4.85 0.58
CA VAL A 19 -6.92 -4.07 1.44
C VAL A 19 -7.57 -2.92 0.67
N SER A 20 -8.73 -2.46 1.15
CA SER A 20 -9.37 -1.24 0.68
C SER A 20 -9.02 -0.10 1.63
N ASP A 21 -8.58 1.00 1.07
CA ASP A 21 -8.21 2.21 1.80
C ASP A 21 -9.33 3.23 1.75
N LEU A 22 -10.09 3.33 2.85
CA LEU A 22 -11.22 4.25 2.93
C LEU A 22 -10.79 5.72 2.94
N ALA A 23 -9.58 6.03 3.40
CA ALA A 23 -9.06 7.40 3.39
C ALA A 23 -8.85 7.91 1.95
N ASN A 24 -8.54 7.00 1.03
CA ASN A 24 -8.30 7.28 -0.38
C ASN A 24 -9.49 6.81 -1.25
N ASN A 25 -10.72 7.15 -0.86
CA ASN A 25 -11.94 6.86 -1.63
C ASN A 25 -12.15 5.37 -1.94
N GLY A 26 -11.69 4.48 -1.05
CA GLY A 26 -11.82 3.03 -1.21
C GLY A 26 -10.83 2.41 -2.21
N VAL A 27 -9.76 3.12 -2.58
CA VAL A 27 -8.71 2.58 -3.47
C VAL A 27 -8.11 1.29 -2.89
N HIS A 28 -7.85 0.31 -3.74
CA HIS A 28 -7.31 -0.98 -3.33
C HIS A 28 -5.78 -0.99 -3.43
N GLY A 29 -5.13 -1.49 -2.38
CA GLY A 29 -3.68 -1.64 -2.32
C GLY A 29 -3.26 -2.88 -1.55
N ILE A 30 -2.10 -3.42 -1.91
CA ILE A 30 -1.43 -4.49 -1.17
C ILE A 30 -0.73 -3.86 0.03
N TYR A 31 -1.02 -4.38 1.22
CA TYR A 31 -0.43 -3.91 2.46
C TYR A 31 1.04 -4.34 2.57
N MET A 32 1.93 -3.35 2.66
CA MET A 32 3.39 -3.53 2.71
C MET A 32 3.97 -3.45 4.13
N GLY A 33 3.14 -3.15 5.12
CA GLY A 33 3.55 -3.01 6.51
C GLY A 33 3.12 -1.67 7.10
N THR A 34 3.41 -1.50 8.39
CA THR A 34 3.22 -0.23 9.09
C THR A 34 4.58 0.24 9.61
N LEU A 35 4.91 1.50 9.36
CA LEU A 35 6.10 2.18 9.87
C LEU A 35 5.66 3.57 10.37
N ASP A 36 6.19 4.04 11.50
CA ASP A 36 5.80 5.33 12.11
C ASP A 36 4.28 5.54 12.20
N GLU A 37 3.56 4.51 12.64
CA GLU A 37 2.10 4.50 12.79
C GLU A 37 1.30 4.64 11.48
N ARG A 38 1.98 4.65 10.32
CA ARG A 38 1.37 4.73 8.99
C ARG A 38 1.46 3.42 8.26
N ALA A 39 0.37 3.02 7.64
CA ALA A 39 0.33 1.86 6.76
C ALA A 39 0.83 2.24 5.37
N TYR A 40 1.69 1.40 4.81
CA TYR A 40 2.19 1.56 3.45
C TYR A 40 1.45 0.60 2.53
N LEU A 41 0.88 1.13 1.47
CA LEU A 41 0.16 0.38 0.45
C LEU A 41 0.85 0.53 -0.91
N ARG A 42 0.81 -0.53 -1.70
CA ARG A 42 1.18 -0.50 -3.11
C ARG A 42 -0.01 -0.90 -3.99
N PRO A 43 -0.19 -0.33 -5.18
CA PRO A 43 -1.21 -0.81 -6.11
C PRO A 43 -0.85 -2.21 -6.64
N ALA A 44 -1.85 -3.09 -6.75
CA ALA A 44 -1.66 -4.48 -7.21
C ALA A 44 -1.08 -4.56 -8.64
N GLY A 45 -1.52 -3.67 -9.53
CA GLY A 45 -1.02 -3.57 -10.91
C GLY A 45 0.34 -2.87 -11.08
N GLY A 46 1.01 -2.49 -9.98
CA GLY A 46 2.15 -1.57 -10.01
C GLY A 46 1.72 -0.10 -10.10
N GLY A 47 2.62 0.81 -9.73
CA GLY A 47 2.32 2.23 -9.63
C GLY A 47 2.99 2.90 -8.44
N VAL A 48 2.44 4.05 -8.04
CA VAL A 48 2.94 4.86 -6.91
C VAL A 48 2.48 4.22 -5.60
N GLU A 49 3.42 3.89 -4.72
CA GLU A 49 3.13 3.51 -3.33
C GLU A 49 2.61 4.72 -2.55
N TRP A 50 1.70 4.50 -1.61
CA TRP A 50 1.17 5.57 -0.76
C TRP A 50 1.07 5.13 0.69
N GLU A 51 1.09 6.12 1.57
CA GLU A 51 0.87 5.95 3.01
C GLU A 51 -0.59 6.28 3.37
N THR A 52 -1.15 5.56 4.33
CA THR A 52 -2.50 5.80 4.85
C THR A 52 -2.59 5.46 6.33
N ASP A 53 -3.68 5.87 6.96
CA ASP A 53 -3.98 5.53 8.35
C ASP A 53 -4.38 4.04 8.44
N PRO A 54 -3.70 3.22 9.25
CA PRO A 54 -3.98 1.78 9.34
C PRO A 54 -5.40 1.47 9.86
N ARG A 55 -6.07 2.41 10.53
CA ARG A 55 -7.45 2.26 11.02
C ARG A 55 -8.48 2.53 9.92
N GLN A 56 -8.07 3.17 8.81
CA GLN A 56 -8.89 3.37 7.61
C GLN A 56 -8.78 2.20 6.62
N LEU A 57 -7.98 1.19 6.94
CA LEU A 57 -7.88 -0.03 6.14
C LEU A 57 -9.01 -0.99 6.45
N GLN A 58 -9.70 -1.44 5.40
CA GLN A 58 -10.65 -2.52 5.48
C GLN A 58 -10.19 -3.74 4.70
N ARG A 59 -10.57 -4.90 5.22
CA ARG A 59 -10.51 -6.15 4.47
C ARG A 59 -11.48 -6.08 3.31
N LEU A 60 -11.02 -6.44 2.13
CA LEU A 60 -11.92 -6.57 1.00
C LEU A 60 -12.95 -7.69 1.25
N PRO A 61 -14.24 -7.45 0.97
CA PRO A 61 -15.26 -8.50 0.98
C PRO A 61 -15.02 -9.40 -0.24
N GLY A 62 -14.23 -10.46 -0.05
CA GLY A 62 -13.84 -11.40 -1.10
C GLY A 62 -12.72 -12.32 -0.63
N GLU A 63 -12.46 -13.40 -1.39
CA GLU A 63 -11.42 -14.39 -1.08
C GLU A 63 -10.08 -13.71 -0.74
N ARG A 64 -9.36 -14.23 0.27
CA ARG A 64 -8.07 -13.68 0.74
C ARG A 64 -7.05 -13.72 -0.39
N GLN A 65 -6.97 -12.66 -1.18
CA GLN A 65 -5.96 -12.54 -2.21
C GLN A 65 -4.67 -12.04 -1.53
N LEU A 66 -3.85 -12.99 -1.08
CA LEU A 66 -2.51 -12.75 -0.58
C LEU A 66 -1.58 -12.70 -1.79
N GLU A 67 -1.24 -11.50 -2.24
CA GLU A 67 -0.27 -11.35 -3.32
C GLU A 67 1.13 -11.59 -2.78
N ARG A 68 1.97 -12.29 -3.56
CA ARG A 68 3.31 -12.72 -3.13
C ARG A 68 4.30 -11.54 -3.14
N VAL A 69 4.24 -10.70 -2.12
CA VAL A 69 5.16 -9.57 -1.92
C VAL A 69 6.58 -10.04 -1.65
N SER A 70 7.40 -10.08 -2.71
CA SER A 70 8.77 -10.57 -2.63
C SER A 70 9.81 -9.55 -2.15
N ARG A 71 9.45 -8.29 -1.87
CA ARG A 71 10.40 -7.28 -1.36
C ARG A 71 9.70 -6.29 -0.43
N ARG A 72 10.28 -6.07 0.76
CA ARG A 72 9.98 -4.92 1.63
C ARG A 72 10.21 -3.63 0.84
N SER A 73 9.27 -2.70 0.88
CA SER A 73 9.42 -1.39 0.26
C SER A 73 10.59 -0.65 0.90
N LEU A 74 11.56 -0.24 0.08
CA LEU A 74 12.45 0.85 0.44
C LEU A 74 11.66 2.15 0.19
N PRO A 75 11.80 3.19 1.03
CA PRO A 75 11.18 4.48 0.77
C PRO A 75 11.56 4.97 -0.63
N ARG A 76 10.61 5.63 -1.30
CA ARG A 76 10.78 6.18 -2.65
C ARG A 76 11.96 7.15 -2.64
N ASP A 77 13.10 6.68 -3.11
CA ASP A 77 14.21 7.55 -3.47
C ASP A 77 13.79 8.31 -4.72
N GLU A 78 13.65 9.63 -4.59
CA GLU A 78 13.24 10.54 -5.67
C GLU A 78 14.29 10.65 -6.80
N ALA A 79 15.36 9.84 -6.81
CA ALA A 79 16.45 9.97 -7.79
C ALA A 79 16.20 9.32 -9.16
N CYS A 80 15.03 8.74 -9.45
CA CYS A 80 14.75 8.20 -10.79
C CYS A 80 13.93 9.17 -11.67
N VAL A 81 14.23 10.47 -11.60
CA VAL A 81 13.94 11.39 -12.71
C VAL A 81 15.24 11.49 -13.52
N GLN A 82 15.52 10.46 -14.32
CA GLN A 82 16.42 10.65 -15.45
C GLN A 82 15.64 11.34 -16.56
N LEU A 83 15.73 12.67 -16.57
CA LEU A 83 15.44 13.51 -17.73
C LEU A 83 16.26 12.96 -18.91
N PRO A 84 15.66 12.73 -20.10
CA PRO A 84 16.48 12.53 -21.29
C PRO A 84 17.24 13.84 -21.54
N GLU A 85 18.57 13.76 -21.50
CA GLU A 85 19.44 14.89 -21.73
C GLU A 85 19.11 15.54 -23.08
N SER A 86 18.87 16.85 -23.03
CA SER A 86 18.75 17.70 -24.19
C SER A 86 20.03 17.65 -25.02
N SER A 87 20.03 16.86 -26.09
CA SER A 87 21.08 16.97 -27.13
C SER A 87 20.62 17.96 -28.18
N GLY A 88 21.07 19.21 -28.02
CA GLY A 88 21.08 20.19 -29.09
C GLY A 88 22.18 19.88 -30.13
N THR A 89 22.04 20.54 -31.29
CA THR A 89 23.08 20.74 -32.34
C THR A 89 23.21 19.57 -33.33
N THR A 90 22.86 19.73 -34.61
CA THR A 90 23.74 20.40 -35.59
C THR A 90 23.00 20.74 -36.89
N HIS A 91 23.17 21.98 -37.35
CA HIS A 91 22.92 22.46 -38.72
C HIS A 91 23.88 21.79 -39.71
N HIS A 92 23.39 21.26 -40.85
CA HIS A 92 23.97 21.52 -42.17
C HIS A 92 23.05 21.07 -43.31
#